data_AF-A0A4R9HAB4-F1
#
_entry.id   AF-A0A4R9HAB4-F1
#
_cell.length_a   1.000
_cell.length_b   1.000
_cell.length_c   1.000
_cell.angle_alpha   90.00
_cell.angle_beta   90.00
_cell.angle_gamma   90.00
#
_symmetry.space_group_name_H-M   'P 1'
#
loop_
_entity.id
_entity.type
_entity.pdbx_description
1 polymer ?
#
loop_
_entity_poly.entity_id
_entity_poly.type
_entity_poly.pdbx_seq_one_letter_code
_entity_poly.pdbx_strand_id
1 'polypeptide(L)'
;MHISVSNTEWPEITLSHPDFVSKKQDRKPDSEVIRLKTKILDHYSGSILTHLRPSQCFRSDLFGRFVFHSPRLDWIREDGITEREEKLLRLFFQELLDELKGNLVWDPELFFLCSAFLLCEDRIRDYQELVYSFGEDLKEAKEGRRLLYFIGAISESESFLKEGLERKEKLAYRHKQQGLNQEEQNELFDLVISSQEPDLAGLAYFYFKDKKEGIRNIKVLDASIARRIEEFSRTEADFFLDQYSLRHPILDRFFLVKKCKPRDFVFEWISEEKKKNGREELKETLRDSIQEGSDDSLFERYKILKEQGMSYTLRPFELLVLWNSTLAGELDSEMISVRSQTPGSYLTQRAIAVQEFKDKKFEAFRERLIQTGRFQYSPEMVYLKAISLLETGPVEEGVQLMESLVHKFTQSDFLRLVLDRYKGKS
;
A
#
# COMPACT_ATOMS: atom_id res chain seq x y z
N MET A 1 59.39 5.57 41.36
CA MET A 1 59.21 6.71 40.42
C MET A 1 60.33 6.59 39.41
N HIS A 2 60.19 6.50 38.10
CA HIS A 2 59.06 6.53 37.18
C HIS A 2 59.32 5.41 36.16
N ILE A 3 58.28 4.68 35.80
CA ILE A 3 58.29 3.82 34.62
C ILE A 3 57.99 4.74 33.44
N SER A 4 58.90 4.88 32.49
CA SER A 4 58.58 5.34 31.14
C SER A 4 59.10 4.30 30.16
N VAL A 5 58.27 3.28 29.98
CA VAL A 5 58.30 2.40 28.82
C VAL A 5 57.96 3.29 27.63
N SER A 6 58.97 3.58 26.79
CA SER A 6 58.76 4.13 25.46
C SER A 6 58.08 3.05 24.62
N ASN A 7 56.75 3.01 24.71
CA ASN A 7 55.89 2.23 23.83
C ASN A 7 56.06 2.75 22.40
N THR A 8 56.63 1.90 21.54
CA THR A 8 56.15 1.64 20.17
C THR A 8 55.43 2.80 19.48
N GLU A 9 56.20 3.60 18.76
CA GLU A 9 55.71 4.36 17.61
C GLU A 9 55.00 3.39 16.66
N TRP A 10 53.69 3.57 16.51
CA TRP A 10 52.92 3.04 15.39
C TRP A 10 53.07 4.03 14.21
N PRO A 11 53.09 3.55 12.95
CA PRO A 11 53.36 4.42 11.81
C PRO A 11 52.20 5.41 11.62
N GLU A 12 52.54 6.69 11.54
CA GLU A 12 51.67 7.73 11.02
C GLU A 12 51.29 7.38 9.57
N ILE A 13 50.01 7.15 9.29
CA ILE A 13 49.51 7.25 7.91
C ILE A 13 49.27 8.74 7.64
N THR A 14 50.35 9.45 7.34
CA THR A 14 50.30 10.74 6.67
C THR A 14 50.58 10.51 5.20
N LEU A 15 49.59 10.75 4.32
CA LEU A 15 49.85 10.94 2.90
C LEU A 15 50.49 12.32 2.70
N SER A 16 51.80 12.41 2.93
CA SER A 16 52.63 13.54 2.56
C SER A 16 53.70 13.08 1.58
N HIS A 17 53.63 13.56 0.32
CA HIS A 17 54.75 13.50 -0.62
C HIS A 17 55.52 14.83 -0.62
N PRO A 18 56.86 14.81 -0.74
CA PRO A 18 57.71 15.96 -0.51
C PRO A 18 57.99 16.74 -1.80
N ASP A 19 56.96 17.21 -2.51
CA ASP A 19 57.15 18.13 -3.65
C ASP A 19 55.86 18.91 -3.98
N PHE A 20 55.36 19.75 -3.08
CA PHE A 20 54.42 20.82 -3.46
C PHE A 20 54.46 21.94 -2.42
N VAL A 21 55.34 22.93 -2.65
CA VAL A 21 55.25 24.22 -1.95
C VAL A 21 54.12 25.02 -2.60
N SER A 22 52.90 24.83 -2.13
CA SER A 22 51.84 25.84 -2.28
C SER A 22 51.49 26.37 -0.90
N LYS A 23 51.66 27.67 -0.69
CA LYS A 23 51.37 28.36 0.58
C LYS A 23 49.87 28.26 0.87
N LYS A 24 49.44 27.23 1.59
CA LYS A 24 48.19 27.25 2.36
C LYS A 24 48.51 27.84 3.73
N GLN A 25 47.72 28.83 4.14
CA GLN A 25 47.81 29.41 5.49
C GLN A 25 47.59 28.30 6.52
N ASP A 26 48.60 28.06 7.36
CA ASP A 26 48.53 27.20 8.54
C ASP A 26 47.51 27.76 9.54
N ARG A 27 46.24 27.35 9.39
CA ARG A 27 45.36 27.23 10.54
C ARG A 27 45.54 25.81 11.06
N LYS A 28 46.22 25.68 12.21
CA LYS A 28 46.21 24.43 12.95
C LYS A 28 44.74 24.01 13.15
N PRO A 29 44.34 22.79 12.74
CA PRO A 29 42.99 22.32 13.00
C PRO A 29 42.74 22.36 14.50
N ASP A 30 41.61 22.94 14.89
CA ASP A 30 41.25 23.13 16.29
C ASP A 30 41.18 21.76 16.99
N SER A 31 41.84 21.62 18.14
CA SER A 31 41.95 20.32 18.84
C SER A 31 40.59 19.69 19.17
N GLU A 32 39.56 20.53 19.26
CA GLU A 32 38.17 20.15 19.46
C GLU A 32 37.57 19.48 18.22
N VAL A 33 37.92 19.94 17.02
CA VAL A 33 37.48 19.36 15.73
C VAL A 33 38.10 17.98 15.54
N ILE A 34 39.38 17.79 15.88
CA ILE A 34 40.03 16.48 15.80
C ILE A 34 39.38 15.51 16.79
N ARG A 35 39.16 15.95 18.04
CA ARG A 35 38.47 15.14 19.05
C ARG A 35 37.05 14.78 18.62
N LEU A 36 36.34 15.68 17.96
CA LEU A 36 35.01 15.42 17.38
C LEU A 36 35.08 14.44 16.21
N LYS A 37 36.02 14.59 15.26
CA LYS A 37 36.20 13.67 14.13
C LYS A 37 36.51 12.25 14.60
N THR A 38 37.41 12.08 15.57
CA THR A 38 37.73 10.78 16.18
C THR A 38 36.54 10.22 16.96
N LYS A 39 35.84 11.07 17.74
CA LYS A 39 34.64 10.65 18.49
C LYS A 39 33.49 10.26 17.55
N ILE A 40 33.34 10.91 16.41
CA ILE A 40 32.35 10.56 15.37
C ILE A 40 32.74 9.22 14.76
N LEU A 41 33.99 9.01 14.35
CA LEU A 41 34.40 7.70 13.84
C LEU A 41 34.24 6.57 14.88
N ASP A 42 34.59 6.82 16.14
CA ASP A 42 34.46 5.85 17.26
C ASP A 42 33.01 5.62 17.71
N HIS A 43 32.12 6.62 17.63
CA HIS A 43 30.68 6.43 17.91
C HIS A 43 29.97 5.76 16.73
N TYR A 44 30.41 6.04 15.50
CA TYR A 44 29.74 5.57 14.29
C TYR A 44 30.28 4.25 13.77
N SER A 45 31.40 3.73 14.29
CA SER A 45 31.97 2.39 14.00
C SER A 45 31.05 1.20 14.37
N GLY A 46 29.84 1.48 14.88
CA GLY A 46 28.75 0.52 15.05
C GLY A 46 27.35 1.12 14.86
N SER A 47 27.25 2.31 14.25
CA SER A 47 25.97 3.02 14.10
C SER A 47 25.21 2.65 12.83
N ILE A 48 23.98 3.14 12.76
CA ILE A 48 23.04 3.07 11.64
C ILE A 48 23.67 3.40 10.27
N LEU A 49 24.69 4.27 10.20
CA LEU A 49 25.32 4.65 8.93
C LEU A 49 26.28 3.60 8.34
N THR A 50 26.73 2.60 9.11
CA THR A 50 27.69 1.58 8.60
C THR A 50 27.03 0.39 7.92
N HIS A 51 25.70 0.27 8.02
CA HIS A 51 24.95 -0.91 7.54
C HIS A 51 23.99 -0.64 6.40
N LEU A 52 23.80 0.62 5.99
CA LEU A 52 22.90 0.97 4.90
C LEU A 52 23.55 0.65 3.55
N ARG A 53 23.01 -0.33 2.83
CA ARG A 53 23.48 -0.69 1.49
C ARG A 53 22.67 0.02 0.41
N PRO A 54 23.28 0.41 -0.72
CA PRO A 54 22.55 1.01 -1.84
C PRO A 54 21.39 0.14 -2.36
N SER A 55 21.51 -1.20 -2.33
CA SER A 55 20.45 -2.14 -2.75
C SER A 55 19.17 -2.06 -1.89
N GLN A 56 19.28 -1.53 -0.68
CA GLN A 56 18.16 -1.32 0.24
C GLN A 56 17.44 0.02 0.00
N CYS A 57 18.06 0.95 -0.74
CA CYS A 57 17.58 2.32 -0.86
C CYS A 57 16.66 2.58 -2.07
N PHE A 58 16.04 1.53 -2.61
CA PHE A 58 15.01 1.67 -3.63
C PHE A 58 13.83 0.77 -3.33
N ARG A 59 12.65 1.24 -3.72
CA ARG A 59 11.42 0.46 -3.72
C ARG A 59 10.78 0.49 -5.09
N SER A 60 9.86 -0.43 -5.33
CA SER A 60 8.95 -0.38 -6.45
C SER A 60 7.74 0.52 -6.14
N ASP A 61 7.34 1.32 -7.11
CA ASP A 61 6.07 2.05 -7.08
C ASP A 61 4.91 1.13 -7.53
N LEU A 62 3.67 1.58 -7.35
CA LEU A 62 2.48 0.81 -7.77
C LEU A 62 2.29 0.73 -9.30
N PHE A 63 3.12 1.43 -10.06
CA PHE A 63 3.08 1.51 -11.52
C PHE A 63 4.19 0.67 -12.18
N GLY A 64 5.01 -0.03 -11.39
CA GLY A 64 6.11 -0.88 -11.85
C GLY A 64 7.46 -0.14 -12.02
N ARG A 65 7.57 1.13 -11.66
CA ARG A 65 8.85 1.85 -11.67
C ARG A 65 9.58 1.68 -10.35
N PHE A 66 10.89 1.90 -10.35
CA PHE A 66 11.66 1.96 -9.12
C PHE A 66 11.90 3.41 -8.73
N VAL A 67 11.67 3.70 -7.45
CA VAL A 67 11.85 5.02 -6.86
C VAL A 67 12.82 4.92 -5.70
N PHE A 68 13.51 6.03 -5.44
CA PHE A 68 14.34 6.14 -4.27
C PHE A 68 13.50 6.02 -3.00
N HIS A 69 13.97 5.25 -2.04
CA HIS A 69 13.36 5.13 -0.74
C HIS A 69 14.46 4.89 0.29
N SER A 70 14.68 5.87 1.17
CA SER A 70 15.51 5.65 2.34
C SER A 70 14.70 4.87 3.38
N PRO A 71 15.13 3.67 3.79
CA PRO A 71 14.45 2.91 4.84
C PRO A 71 14.62 3.54 6.23
N ARG A 72 15.38 4.64 6.36
CA ARG A 72 15.74 5.27 7.64
C ARG A 72 15.53 6.77 7.58
N LEU A 73 14.29 7.19 7.86
CA LEU A 73 13.85 8.59 7.75
C LEU A 73 14.30 9.50 8.91
N ASP A 74 14.73 8.94 10.05
CA ASP A 74 15.03 9.70 11.28
C ASP A 74 16.34 9.21 11.97
N TRP A 75 17.38 8.93 11.18
CA TRP A 75 18.67 8.39 11.66
C TRP A 75 19.40 9.27 12.70
N ILE A 76 19.00 10.54 12.86
CA ILE A 76 19.56 11.48 13.84
C ILE A 76 18.81 11.40 15.19
N ARG A 77 17.50 11.11 15.17
CA ARG A 77 16.66 11.10 16.37
C ARG A 77 16.75 9.81 17.18
N GLU A 78 17.12 8.70 16.54
CA GLU A 78 17.27 7.41 17.20
C GLU A 78 18.42 7.40 18.23
N ASP A 79 19.38 8.33 18.13
CA ASP A 79 20.60 8.36 18.96
C ASP A 79 20.66 9.49 20.02
N GLY A 80 19.59 10.28 20.20
CA GLY A 80 19.53 11.31 21.23
C GLY A 80 20.49 12.50 21.01
N ILE A 81 20.83 12.77 19.76
CA ILE A 81 21.76 13.83 19.33
C ILE A 81 21.11 15.21 19.48
N THR A 82 21.86 16.20 19.98
CA THR A 82 21.37 17.59 20.10
C THR A 82 21.34 18.31 18.75
N GLU A 83 20.49 19.33 18.58
CA GLU A 83 20.45 20.14 17.34
C GLU A 83 21.81 20.75 16.95
N ARG A 84 22.68 21.01 17.94
CA ARG A 84 24.04 21.51 17.70
C ARG A 84 24.95 20.43 17.12
N GLU A 85 24.88 19.22 17.66
CA GLU A 85 25.65 18.07 17.17
C GLU A 85 25.18 17.64 15.79
N GLU A 86 23.87 17.68 15.51
CA GLU A 86 23.32 17.45 14.17
C GLU A 86 23.93 18.41 13.14
N LYS A 87 23.96 19.72 13.44
CA LYS A 87 24.56 20.71 12.54
C LYS A 87 26.05 20.45 12.31
N LEU A 88 26.78 20.06 13.35
CA LEU A 88 28.20 19.71 13.24
C LEU A 88 28.42 18.44 12.40
N LEU A 89 27.55 17.43 12.55
CA LEU A 89 27.59 16.21 11.74
C LEU A 89 27.32 16.51 10.26
N ARG A 90 26.28 17.30 9.95
CA ARG A 90 25.99 17.72 8.58
C ARG A 90 27.17 18.48 7.94
N LEU A 91 27.83 19.36 8.72
CA LEU A 91 29.03 20.06 8.27
C LEU A 91 30.21 19.11 8.04
N PHE A 92 30.43 18.17 8.95
CA PHE A 92 31.48 17.16 8.83
C PHE A 92 31.30 16.31 7.57
N PHE A 93 30.09 15.80 7.30
CA PHE A 93 29.82 15.02 6.09
C PHE A 93 29.93 15.85 4.81
N GLN A 94 29.67 17.16 4.88
CA GLN A 94 29.90 18.05 3.75
C GLN A 94 31.39 18.23 3.48
N GLU A 95 32.22 18.45 4.52
CA GLU A 95 33.68 18.47 4.39
C GLU A 95 34.22 17.14 3.83
N LEU A 96 33.72 16.02 4.34
CA LEU A 96 34.12 14.69 3.88
C LEU A 96 33.75 14.46 2.41
N LEU A 97 32.57 14.89 1.98
CA LEU A 97 32.15 14.83 0.59
C LEU A 97 33.09 15.63 -0.32
N ASP A 98 33.45 16.86 0.09
CA ASP A 98 34.34 17.72 -0.68
C ASP A 98 35.78 17.14 -0.74
N GLU A 99 36.24 16.50 0.35
CA GLU A 99 37.52 15.78 0.40
C GLU A 99 37.53 14.56 -0.52
N LEU A 100 36.46 13.75 -0.52
CA LEU A 100 36.31 12.56 -1.36
C LEU A 100 36.12 12.91 -2.85
N LYS A 101 35.51 14.06 -3.16
CA LYS A 101 35.42 14.59 -4.54
C LYS A 101 36.77 15.11 -5.04
N GLY A 102 37.57 15.70 -4.14
CA GLY A 102 38.79 16.44 -4.48
C GLY A 102 40.07 15.60 -4.59
N ASN A 103 40.15 14.43 -3.96
CA ASN A 103 41.39 13.65 -3.87
C ASN A 103 41.18 12.12 -3.99
N LEU A 104 42.15 11.44 -4.62
CA LEU A 104 42.28 9.98 -4.81
C LEU A 104 42.54 9.19 -3.49
N VAL A 105 42.20 9.73 -2.32
CA VAL A 105 42.33 9.00 -1.05
C VAL A 105 41.12 8.09 -0.90
N TRP A 106 41.35 6.80 -1.13
CA TRP A 106 40.32 5.78 -1.00
C TRP A 106 40.38 5.14 0.38
N ASP A 107 39.35 5.39 1.17
CA ASP A 107 39.01 4.63 2.37
C ASP A 107 37.57 4.10 2.21
N PRO A 108 37.36 2.78 2.17
CA PRO A 108 36.03 2.21 1.99
C PRO A 108 35.07 2.55 3.14
N GLU A 109 35.54 2.69 4.38
CA GLU A 109 34.68 3.03 5.52
C GLU A 109 34.18 4.47 5.42
N LEU A 110 35.07 5.41 5.05
CA LEU A 110 34.68 6.81 4.82
C LEU A 110 33.74 6.95 3.62
N PHE A 111 33.94 6.17 2.56
CA PHE A 111 33.02 6.12 1.43
C PHE A 111 31.64 5.64 1.86
N PHE A 112 31.56 4.52 2.60
CA PHE A 112 30.28 3.98 3.07
C PHE A 112 29.54 4.94 4.00
N LEU A 113 30.25 5.58 4.93
CA LEU A 113 29.68 6.57 5.84
C LEU A 113 29.12 7.78 5.09
N CYS A 114 29.88 8.34 4.14
CA CYS A 114 29.43 9.45 3.32
C CYS A 114 28.26 9.05 2.41
N SER A 115 28.36 7.89 1.76
CA SER A 115 27.29 7.29 0.94
C SER A 115 25.99 7.14 1.74
N ALA A 116 26.05 6.49 2.91
CA ALA A 116 24.88 6.27 3.74
C ALA A 116 24.25 7.58 4.21
N PHE A 117 25.06 8.56 4.61
CA PHE A 117 24.58 9.90 4.96
C PHE A 117 23.81 10.55 3.81
N LEU A 118 24.36 10.54 2.59
CA LEU A 118 23.72 11.15 1.42
C LEU A 118 22.40 10.47 1.05
N LEU A 119 22.31 9.14 1.18
CA LEU A 119 21.08 8.40 0.94
C LEU A 119 20.04 8.68 2.03
N CYS A 120 20.44 8.73 3.30
CA CYS A 120 19.53 9.08 4.40
C CYS A 120 18.93 10.48 4.27
N GLU A 121 19.70 11.46 3.79
CA GLU A 121 19.26 12.85 3.58
C GLU A 121 18.59 13.09 2.21
N ASP A 122 18.34 12.05 1.41
CA ASP A 122 17.77 12.14 0.05
C ASP A 122 18.57 13.09 -0.89
N ARG A 123 19.89 13.13 -0.72
CA ARG A 123 20.81 13.96 -1.52
C ARG A 123 21.31 13.21 -2.75
N ILE A 124 20.40 12.74 -3.60
CA ILE A 124 20.72 11.87 -4.75
C ILE A 124 21.69 12.50 -5.76
N ARG A 125 21.64 13.82 -5.94
CA ARG A 125 22.57 14.52 -6.84
C ARG A 125 24.01 14.49 -6.31
N ASP A 126 24.19 14.80 -5.03
CA ASP A 126 25.49 14.72 -4.37
C ASP A 126 26.01 13.28 -4.31
N TYR A 127 25.11 12.32 -4.11
CA TYR A 127 25.42 10.89 -4.17
C TYR A 127 25.93 10.47 -5.55
N GLN A 128 25.27 10.95 -6.61
CA GLN A 128 25.72 10.72 -7.99
C GLN A 128 27.13 11.28 -8.22
N GLU A 129 27.40 12.51 -7.78
CA GLU A 129 28.74 13.12 -7.88
C GLU A 129 29.80 12.31 -7.11
N LEU A 130 29.50 11.85 -5.90
CA LEU A 130 30.39 10.99 -5.10
C LEU A 130 30.72 9.70 -5.87
N VAL A 131 29.71 8.99 -6.36
CA VAL A 131 29.87 7.71 -7.07
C VAL A 131 30.67 7.85 -8.37
N TYR A 132 30.52 8.97 -9.08
CA TYR A 132 31.29 9.25 -10.30
C TYR A 132 32.71 9.77 -10.04
N SER A 133 33.04 10.18 -8.83
CA SER A 133 34.40 10.60 -8.46
C SER A 133 35.38 9.41 -8.35
N PHE A 134 34.88 8.18 -8.24
CA PHE A 134 35.68 6.96 -8.17
C PHE A 134 35.62 6.15 -9.47
N GLY A 135 36.65 5.33 -9.73
CA GLY A 135 36.72 4.48 -10.93
C GLY A 135 35.61 3.41 -11.02
N GLU A 136 35.49 2.77 -12.17
CA GLU A 136 34.52 1.68 -12.39
C GLU A 136 34.84 0.41 -11.60
N ASP A 137 36.11 0.18 -11.24
CA ASP A 137 36.57 -1.05 -10.61
C ASP A 137 36.17 -1.20 -9.13
N LEU A 138 35.82 -0.09 -8.49
CA LEU A 138 35.50 -0.03 -7.06
C LEU A 138 34.14 -0.67 -6.77
N LYS A 139 34.08 -1.65 -5.86
CA LYS A 139 32.85 -2.42 -5.57
C LYS A 139 31.72 -1.53 -5.06
N GLU A 140 32.05 -0.61 -4.17
CA GLU A 140 31.11 0.28 -3.50
C GLU A 140 30.51 1.29 -4.48
N ALA A 141 31.34 1.83 -5.38
CA ALA A 141 30.86 2.68 -6.46
C ALA A 141 30.02 1.90 -7.48
N LYS A 142 30.33 0.62 -7.75
CA LYS A 142 29.47 -0.25 -8.58
C LYS A 142 28.08 -0.42 -7.97
N GLU A 143 27.99 -0.69 -6.66
CA GLU A 143 26.70 -0.80 -5.95
C GLU A 143 25.92 0.51 -6.01
N GLY A 144 26.58 1.65 -5.82
CA GLY A 144 25.93 2.96 -5.96
C GLY A 144 25.42 3.24 -7.37
N ARG A 145 26.18 2.86 -8.41
CA ARG A 145 25.73 2.96 -9.81
C ARG A 145 24.52 2.08 -10.08
N ARG A 146 24.42 0.89 -9.47
CA ARG A 146 23.22 0.03 -9.60
C ARG A 146 21.98 0.71 -9.04
N LEU A 147 22.08 1.30 -7.85
CA LEU A 147 20.99 2.07 -7.26
C LEU A 147 20.55 3.20 -8.22
N LEU A 148 21.50 4.01 -8.68
CA LEU A 148 21.25 5.11 -9.63
C LEU A 148 20.61 4.60 -10.92
N TYR A 149 21.02 3.43 -11.42
CA TYR A 149 20.42 2.79 -12.57
C TYR A 149 18.97 2.41 -12.29
N PHE A 150 18.66 1.73 -11.19
CA PHE A 150 17.29 1.31 -10.89
C PHE A 150 16.34 2.50 -10.78
N ILE A 151 16.72 3.54 -10.04
CA ILE A 151 15.91 4.77 -9.89
C ILE A 151 15.86 5.64 -11.17
N GLY A 152 16.61 5.29 -12.21
CA GLY A 152 16.59 5.96 -13.50
C GLY A 152 17.38 7.27 -13.55
N ALA A 153 18.29 7.50 -12.61
CA ALA A 153 19.20 8.64 -12.61
C ALA A 153 20.33 8.52 -13.65
N ILE A 154 20.64 7.28 -14.07
CA ILE A 154 21.65 6.99 -15.10
C ILE A 154 21.08 6.01 -16.14
N SER A 155 21.54 6.15 -17.38
CA SER A 155 21.27 5.23 -18.49
C SER A 155 22.35 4.15 -18.59
N GLU A 156 22.07 3.06 -19.29
CA GLU A 156 22.85 1.81 -19.32
C GLU A 156 24.37 1.99 -19.42
N SER A 157 25.13 1.40 -18.47
CA SER A 157 26.47 0.91 -18.77
C SER A 157 26.55 -0.57 -18.35
N GLU A 158 26.93 -1.42 -19.32
CA GLU A 158 26.79 -2.87 -19.22
C GLU A 158 27.84 -3.54 -18.31
N SER A 159 28.80 -2.79 -17.75
CA SER A 159 29.92 -3.35 -16.99
C SER A 159 29.54 -3.71 -15.54
N PHE A 160 28.72 -2.92 -14.86
CA PHE A 160 28.43 -3.10 -13.42
C PHE A 160 27.17 -3.93 -13.11
N LEU A 161 26.35 -4.25 -14.13
CA LEU A 161 25.04 -4.93 -13.98
C LEU A 161 25.12 -6.46 -14.12
N LYS A 162 26.25 -7.03 -14.57
CA LYS A 162 26.35 -8.45 -14.93
C LYS A 162 26.82 -9.38 -13.78
N GLU A 163 27.46 -8.85 -12.73
CA GLU A 163 28.08 -9.67 -11.68
C GLU A 163 27.55 -9.38 -10.28
N GLY A 164 27.28 -10.40 -9.46
CA GLY A 164 27.01 -10.22 -8.03
C GLY A 164 25.73 -9.45 -7.68
N LEU A 165 24.67 -9.56 -8.50
CA LEU A 165 23.36 -9.00 -8.17
C LEU A 165 22.69 -9.78 -7.03
N GLU A 166 22.15 -9.05 -6.06
CA GLU A 166 21.28 -9.61 -5.03
C GLU A 166 19.95 -10.08 -5.63
N ARG A 167 19.18 -10.89 -4.88
CA ARG A 167 17.92 -11.47 -5.38
C ARG A 167 16.91 -10.38 -5.79
N LYS A 168 16.76 -9.35 -4.95
CA LYS A 168 15.96 -8.14 -5.24
C LYS A 168 16.38 -7.47 -6.55
N GLU A 169 17.68 -7.25 -6.72
CA GLU A 169 18.24 -6.57 -7.90
C GLU A 169 18.06 -7.40 -9.18
N LYS A 170 18.18 -8.73 -9.10
CA LYS A 170 17.93 -9.62 -10.25
C LYS A 170 16.50 -9.48 -10.78
N LEU A 171 15.51 -9.47 -9.88
CA LEU A 171 14.11 -9.28 -10.27
C LEU A 171 13.89 -7.86 -10.83
N ALA A 172 14.45 -6.84 -10.18
CA ALA A 172 14.34 -5.46 -10.66
C ALA A 172 14.95 -5.26 -12.05
N TYR A 173 16.12 -5.84 -12.29
CA TYR A 173 16.82 -5.79 -13.57
C TYR A 173 16.02 -6.48 -14.68
N ARG A 174 15.54 -7.71 -14.45
CA ARG A 174 14.71 -8.44 -15.43
C ARG A 174 13.42 -7.69 -15.76
N HIS A 175 12.76 -7.14 -14.74
CA HIS A 175 11.57 -6.31 -14.94
C HIS A 175 11.86 -5.12 -15.86
N LYS A 176 12.95 -4.38 -15.59
CA LYS A 176 13.33 -3.18 -16.34
C LYS A 176 13.72 -3.48 -17.80
N GLN A 177 14.27 -4.66 -18.09
CA GLN A 177 14.66 -5.04 -19.46
C GLN A 177 13.53 -5.60 -20.30
N GLN A 178 12.80 -6.60 -19.79
CA GLN A 178 11.88 -7.41 -20.59
C GLN A 178 10.57 -7.77 -19.86
N GLY A 179 10.42 -7.35 -18.61
CA GLY A 179 9.37 -7.83 -17.72
C GLY A 179 9.67 -9.22 -17.12
N LEU A 180 8.92 -9.58 -16.08
CA LEU A 180 9.06 -10.86 -15.39
C LEU A 180 8.22 -11.95 -16.06
N ASN A 181 8.79 -13.14 -16.19
CA ASN A 181 8.07 -14.34 -16.60
C ASN A 181 7.14 -14.86 -15.48
N GLN A 182 6.31 -15.86 -15.75
CA GLN A 182 5.29 -16.32 -14.79
C GLN A 182 5.90 -16.94 -13.52
N GLU A 183 7.06 -17.60 -13.62
CA GLU A 183 7.76 -18.19 -12.48
C GLU A 183 8.35 -17.10 -11.58
N GLU A 184 9.00 -16.10 -12.18
CA GLU A 184 9.56 -14.93 -11.49
C GLU A 184 8.47 -14.07 -10.86
N GLN A 185 7.31 -13.92 -11.50
CA GLN A 185 6.15 -13.25 -10.92
C GLN A 185 5.65 -13.98 -9.67
N ASN A 186 5.61 -15.32 -9.70
CA ASN A 186 5.19 -16.11 -8.55
C ASN A 186 6.22 -16.02 -7.42
N GLU A 187 7.51 -16.10 -7.75
CA GLU A 187 8.61 -15.91 -6.81
C GLU A 187 8.53 -14.53 -6.14
N LEU A 188 8.34 -13.47 -6.92
CA LEU A 188 8.16 -12.11 -6.44
C LEU A 188 6.99 -12.01 -5.46
N PHE A 189 5.84 -12.60 -5.80
CA PHE A 189 4.68 -12.60 -4.92
C PHE A 189 5.00 -13.25 -3.57
N ASP A 190 5.61 -14.43 -3.60
CA ASP A 190 5.92 -15.19 -2.39
C ASP A 190 6.96 -14.46 -1.52
N LEU A 191 7.95 -13.79 -2.13
CA LEU A 191 8.94 -12.95 -1.45
C LEU A 191 8.32 -11.75 -0.73
N VAL A 192 7.37 -11.07 -1.38
CA VAL A 192 6.69 -9.91 -0.81
C VAL A 192 5.78 -10.34 0.34
N ILE A 193 4.99 -11.40 0.17
CA ILE A 193 4.04 -11.87 1.19
C ILE A 193 4.78 -12.47 2.40
N SER A 194 5.90 -13.16 2.18
CA SER A 194 6.76 -13.64 3.27
C SER A 194 7.58 -12.54 3.94
N SER A 195 7.44 -11.28 3.51
CA SER A 195 8.17 -10.12 4.02
C SER A 195 9.70 -10.22 3.89
N GLN A 196 10.20 -11.04 2.96
CA GLN A 196 11.63 -11.14 2.66
C GLN A 196 12.09 -9.93 1.83
N GLU A 197 11.32 -9.54 0.82
CA GLU A 197 11.62 -8.40 -0.07
C GLU A 197 10.43 -7.44 -0.12
N PRO A 198 10.11 -6.77 1.00
CA PRO A 198 8.91 -5.96 1.12
C PRO A 198 8.95 -4.75 0.16
N ASP A 199 10.12 -4.23 -0.20
CA ASP A 199 10.27 -3.07 -1.11
C ASP A 199 9.79 -3.35 -2.54
N LEU A 200 9.64 -4.62 -2.92
CA LEU A 200 9.09 -5.02 -4.21
C LEU A 200 7.56 -5.14 -4.21
N ALA A 201 6.87 -4.71 -3.14
CA ALA A 201 5.42 -4.81 -3.04
C ALA A 201 4.66 -4.07 -4.15
N GLY A 202 5.14 -2.91 -4.59
CA GLY A 202 4.53 -2.18 -5.70
C GLY A 202 4.65 -2.92 -7.04
N LEU A 203 5.77 -3.59 -7.27
CA LEU A 203 5.99 -4.43 -8.44
C LEU A 203 5.10 -5.67 -8.42
N ALA A 204 4.97 -6.33 -7.26
CA ALA A 204 4.05 -7.45 -7.11
C ALA A 204 2.60 -7.01 -7.37
N TYR A 205 2.20 -5.85 -6.87
CA TYR A 205 0.89 -5.27 -7.16
C TYR A 205 0.70 -4.97 -8.64
N PHE A 206 1.70 -4.40 -9.32
CA PHE A 206 1.63 -4.13 -10.75
C PHE A 206 1.29 -5.38 -11.58
N TYR A 207 1.87 -6.53 -11.25
CA TYR A 207 1.63 -7.80 -11.96
C TYR A 207 0.34 -8.53 -11.56
N PHE A 208 -0.11 -8.36 -10.32
CA PHE A 208 -1.22 -9.15 -9.75
C PHE A 208 -2.50 -8.34 -9.52
N LYS A 209 -2.52 -7.02 -9.81
CA LYS A 209 -3.70 -6.14 -9.60
C LYS A 209 -5.00 -6.65 -10.23
N ASP A 210 -4.89 -7.39 -11.34
CA ASP A 210 -6.04 -7.92 -12.08
C ASP A 210 -6.34 -9.39 -11.73
N LYS A 211 -5.47 -10.07 -10.96
CA LYS A 211 -5.65 -11.47 -10.56
C LYS A 211 -6.54 -11.58 -9.32
N LYS A 212 -7.84 -11.83 -9.54
CA LYS A 212 -8.85 -11.96 -8.49
C LYS A 212 -8.92 -13.35 -7.84
N GLU A 213 -8.46 -14.40 -8.52
CA GLU A 213 -8.62 -15.80 -8.13
C GLU A 213 -7.28 -16.50 -7.85
N GLY A 214 -7.33 -17.62 -7.12
CA GLY A 214 -6.17 -18.43 -6.75
C GLY A 214 -5.48 -18.00 -5.45
N ILE A 215 -4.40 -18.71 -5.09
CA ILE A 215 -3.61 -18.47 -3.87
C ILE A 215 -2.88 -17.11 -3.97
N ARG A 216 -2.33 -16.82 -5.15
CA ARG A 216 -1.61 -15.57 -5.44
C ARG A 216 -2.56 -14.55 -6.04
N ASN A 217 -3.39 -13.97 -5.18
CA ASN A 217 -4.43 -13.03 -5.56
C ASN A 217 -4.17 -11.62 -5.02
N ILE A 218 -4.88 -10.66 -5.60
CA ILE A 218 -4.76 -9.25 -5.24
C ILE A 218 -5.19 -8.92 -3.81
N LYS A 219 -6.10 -9.69 -3.19
CA LYS A 219 -6.61 -9.38 -1.84
C LYS A 219 -5.50 -9.47 -0.79
N VAL A 220 -4.56 -10.41 -0.94
CA VAL A 220 -3.42 -10.54 -0.03
C VAL A 220 -2.47 -9.34 -0.19
N LEU A 221 -2.23 -8.91 -1.43
CA LEU A 221 -1.39 -7.74 -1.72
C LEU A 221 -2.06 -6.43 -1.28
N ASP A 222 -3.38 -6.31 -1.44
CA ASP A 222 -4.16 -5.17 -0.95
C ASP A 222 -3.97 -5.01 0.57
N ALA A 223 -4.00 -6.10 1.33
CA ALA A 223 -3.73 -6.07 2.77
C ALA A 223 -2.28 -5.68 3.10
N SER A 224 -1.31 -6.18 2.33
CA SER A 224 0.11 -5.84 2.50
C SER A 224 0.38 -4.35 2.23
N ILE A 225 -0.13 -3.81 1.12
CA ILE A 225 0.03 -2.41 0.74
C ILE A 225 -0.71 -1.49 1.70
N ALA A 226 -1.93 -1.81 2.12
CA ALA A 226 -2.68 -0.99 3.08
C ALA A 226 -1.92 -0.79 4.41
N ARG A 227 -1.13 -1.78 4.85
CA ARG A 227 -0.29 -1.65 6.06
C ARG A 227 0.86 -0.66 5.87
N ARG A 228 1.42 -0.57 4.66
CA ARG A 228 2.60 0.23 4.33
C ARG A 228 2.30 1.45 3.47
N ILE A 229 1.03 1.83 3.33
CA ILE A 229 0.57 2.88 2.42
C ILE A 229 1.24 4.25 2.65
N GLU A 230 1.74 4.50 3.85
CA GLU A 230 2.47 5.73 4.22
C GLU A 230 3.87 5.82 3.57
N GLU A 231 4.45 4.69 3.16
CA GLU A 231 5.73 4.63 2.43
C GLU A 231 5.58 5.02 0.94
N PHE A 232 4.33 5.02 0.44
CA PHE A 232 4.00 5.35 -0.92
C PHE A 232 3.73 6.86 -1.06
N SER A 233 4.01 7.41 -2.24
CA SER A 233 3.71 8.80 -2.52
C SER A 233 2.20 9.05 -2.54
N ARG A 234 1.77 10.31 -2.40
CA ARG A 234 0.34 10.66 -2.42
C ARG A 234 -0.37 10.22 -3.70
N THR A 235 0.31 10.31 -4.85
CA THR A 235 -0.24 9.88 -6.14
C THR A 235 -0.44 8.37 -6.21
N GLU A 236 0.51 7.60 -5.68
CA GLU A 236 0.39 6.14 -5.54
C GLU A 236 -0.73 5.78 -4.57
N ALA A 237 -0.80 6.43 -3.42
CA ALA A 237 -1.83 6.18 -2.42
C ALA A 237 -3.23 6.46 -2.96
N ASP A 238 -3.40 7.52 -3.75
CA ASP A 238 -4.68 7.87 -4.38
C ASP A 238 -5.10 6.84 -5.42
N PHE A 239 -4.17 6.44 -6.29
CA PHE A 239 -4.40 5.36 -7.24
C PHE A 239 -4.78 4.05 -6.54
N PHE A 240 -4.10 3.71 -5.45
CA PHE A 240 -4.40 2.52 -4.66
C PHE A 240 -5.79 2.61 -4.04
N LEU A 241 -6.14 3.76 -3.44
CA LEU A 241 -7.45 3.99 -2.83
C LEU A 241 -8.59 3.79 -3.86
N ASP A 242 -8.42 4.28 -5.08
CA ASP A 242 -9.42 4.11 -6.15
C ASP A 242 -9.63 2.63 -6.48
N GLN A 243 -8.55 1.87 -6.69
CA GLN A 243 -8.63 0.44 -6.99
C GLN A 243 -9.15 -0.37 -5.80
N TYR A 244 -8.72 -0.03 -4.59
CA TYR A 244 -9.16 -0.64 -3.34
C TYR A 244 -10.66 -0.41 -3.14
N SER A 245 -11.18 0.76 -3.50
CA SER A 245 -12.59 1.12 -3.32
C SER A 245 -13.57 0.24 -4.10
N LEU A 246 -13.11 -0.36 -5.21
CA LEU A 246 -13.89 -1.24 -6.07
C LEU A 246 -13.96 -2.67 -5.53
N ARG A 247 -12.98 -3.08 -4.71
CA ARG A 247 -12.81 -4.46 -4.24
C ARG A 247 -13.18 -4.67 -2.77
N HIS A 248 -13.16 -3.59 -1.97
CA HIS A 248 -13.29 -3.68 -0.52
C HIS A 248 -14.52 -2.94 0.00
N PRO A 249 -15.11 -3.42 1.11
CA PRO A 249 -16.29 -2.81 1.71
C PRO A 249 -15.99 -1.41 2.26
N ILE A 250 -17.06 -0.65 2.48
CA ILE A 250 -17.00 0.74 2.95
C ILE A 250 -16.21 0.92 4.26
N LEU A 251 -16.23 -0.07 5.15
CA LEU A 251 -15.55 -0.01 6.43
C LEU A 251 -14.03 -0.06 6.27
N ASP A 252 -13.54 -0.98 5.45
CA ASP A 252 -12.10 -1.12 5.17
C ASP A 252 -11.57 0.11 4.42
N ARG A 253 -12.37 0.60 3.46
CA ARG A 253 -12.10 1.86 2.75
C ARG A 253 -11.98 3.04 3.72
N PHE A 254 -12.88 3.15 4.71
CA PHE A 254 -12.86 4.24 5.68
C PHE A 254 -11.56 4.25 6.49
N PHE A 255 -11.10 3.10 6.99
CA PHE A 255 -9.85 3.02 7.75
C PHE A 255 -8.63 3.40 6.91
N LEU A 256 -8.61 2.99 5.65
CA LEU A 256 -7.53 3.33 4.74
C LEU A 256 -7.53 4.83 4.37
N VAL A 257 -8.69 5.40 4.04
CA VAL A 257 -8.84 6.83 3.76
C VAL A 257 -8.42 7.67 4.98
N LYS A 258 -8.83 7.27 6.18
CA LYS A 258 -8.43 7.92 7.43
C LYS A 258 -6.91 7.92 7.65
N LYS A 259 -6.21 6.90 7.15
CA LYS A 259 -4.75 6.78 7.26
C LYS A 259 -4.03 7.66 6.24
N CYS A 260 -4.53 7.72 5.01
CA CYS A 260 -3.82 8.40 3.90
C CYS A 260 -4.17 9.89 3.75
N LYS A 261 -5.36 10.31 4.17
CA LYS A 261 -5.93 11.62 3.83
C LYS A 261 -6.06 12.55 5.05
N PRO A 262 -5.96 13.87 4.85
CA PRO A 262 -6.23 14.85 5.90
C PRO A 262 -7.64 14.75 6.47
N ARG A 263 -7.81 15.22 7.71
CA ARG A 263 -9.11 15.16 8.43
C ARG A 263 -10.25 15.80 7.65
N ASP A 264 -10.01 16.93 6.98
CA ASP A 264 -11.05 17.66 6.23
C ASP A 264 -11.61 16.82 5.07
N PHE A 265 -10.72 16.16 4.33
CA PHE A 265 -11.11 15.22 3.27
C PHE A 265 -11.91 14.04 3.83
N VAL A 266 -11.51 13.51 4.99
CA VAL A 266 -12.24 12.41 5.65
C VAL A 266 -13.67 12.85 6.00
N PHE A 267 -13.87 14.07 6.49
CA PHE A 267 -15.21 14.58 6.79
C PHE A 267 -16.08 14.73 5.55
N GLU A 268 -15.52 15.28 4.46
CA GLU A 268 -16.20 15.39 3.17
C GLU A 268 -16.58 14.02 2.63
N TRP A 269 -15.63 13.08 2.63
CA TRP A 269 -15.86 11.70 2.21
C TRP A 269 -16.97 11.03 3.01
N ILE A 270 -17.01 11.18 4.35
CA ILE A 270 -18.10 10.66 5.19
C ILE A 270 -19.44 11.30 4.80
N SER A 271 -19.46 12.58 4.46
CA SER A 271 -20.67 13.30 4.04
C SER A 271 -21.22 12.72 2.72
N GLU A 272 -20.35 12.57 1.72
CA GLU A 272 -20.71 11.95 0.45
C GLU A 272 -21.19 10.51 0.62
N GLU A 273 -20.52 9.72 1.45
CA GLU A 273 -20.91 8.34 1.75
C GLU A 273 -22.25 8.27 2.49
N LYS A 274 -22.60 9.27 3.32
CA LYS A 274 -23.95 9.39 3.91
C LYS A 274 -25.01 9.71 2.85
N LYS A 275 -24.69 10.55 1.86
CA LYS A 275 -25.58 10.85 0.72
C LYS A 275 -25.83 9.59 -0.12
N LYS A 276 -24.77 8.86 -0.49
CA LYS A 276 -24.87 7.58 -1.21
C LYS A 276 -25.67 6.51 -0.47
N ASN A 277 -25.66 6.55 0.87
CA ASN A 277 -26.49 5.68 1.73
C ASN A 277 -27.98 6.07 1.76
N GLY A 278 -28.39 7.12 1.03
CA GLY A 278 -29.77 7.62 0.96
C GLY A 278 -30.25 8.27 2.26
N ARG A 279 -29.37 8.58 3.22
CA ARG A 279 -29.78 9.08 4.56
C ARG A 279 -30.42 10.47 4.54
N GLU A 280 -30.19 11.25 3.48
CA GLU A 280 -30.83 12.56 3.28
C GLU A 280 -32.22 12.39 2.65
N GLU A 281 -32.36 11.51 1.65
CA GLU A 281 -33.64 11.21 0.97
C GLU A 281 -34.61 10.40 1.85
N LEU A 282 -34.10 9.48 2.67
CA LEU A 282 -34.89 8.61 3.57
C LEU A 282 -35.53 9.35 4.76
N LYS A 283 -35.05 10.55 5.11
CA LYS A 283 -35.34 11.18 6.41
C LYS A 283 -36.73 11.81 6.51
N GLU A 284 -37.31 12.24 5.39
CA GLU A 284 -38.62 12.88 5.36
C GLU A 284 -39.69 11.93 4.81
N THR A 285 -39.50 11.32 3.64
CA THR A 285 -40.53 10.48 2.99
C THR A 285 -40.68 9.08 3.60
N LEU A 286 -39.60 8.48 4.09
CA LEU A 286 -39.64 7.12 4.67
C LEU A 286 -39.88 7.09 6.17
N ARG A 287 -39.69 8.20 6.89
CA ARG A 287 -40.14 8.29 8.29
C ARG A 287 -41.66 8.28 8.40
N ASP A 288 -42.32 9.02 7.52
CA ASP A 288 -43.78 9.14 7.54
C ASP A 288 -44.48 7.89 6.99
N SER A 289 -43.87 7.16 6.05
CA SER A 289 -44.43 5.92 5.47
C SER A 289 -44.05 4.62 6.21
N ILE A 290 -43.04 4.63 7.08
CA ILE A 290 -42.65 3.44 7.89
C ILE A 290 -43.25 3.49 9.30
N GLN A 291 -43.65 4.66 9.81
CA GLN A 291 -44.15 4.80 11.19
C GLN A 291 -45.64 4.50 11.38
N GLU A 292 -46.44 4.40 10.31
CA GLU A 292 -47.83 3.98 10.44
C GLU A 292 -47.97 2.48 10.18
N GLY A 293 -48.19 1.74 11.26
CA GLY A 293 -48.45 0.31 11.27
C GLY A 293 -49.83 -0.03 10.73
N SER A 294 -50.01 0.08 9.41
CA SER A 294 -51.06 -0.63 8.69
C SER A 294 -50.46 -1.72 7.82
N ASP A 295 -51.17 -2.86 7.75
CA ASP A 295 -51.01 -3.92 6.76
C ASP A 295 -51.36 -3.40 5.35
N ASP A 296 -50.79 -2.28 4.93
CA ASP A 296 -50.90 -1.83 3.55
C ASP A 296 -50.23 -2.90 2.68
N SER A 297 -51.00 -3.43 1.72
CA SER A 297 -50.51 -4.50 0.86
C SER A 297 -49.25 -4.00 0.15
N LEU A 298 -48.20 -4.84 0.08
CA LEU A 298 -46.94 -4.51 -0.61
C LEU A 298 -47.16 -3.83 -1.98
N PHE A 299 -48.23 -4.20 -2.66
CA PHE A 299 -48.67 -3.65 -3.95
C PHE A 299 -49.11 -2.19 -3.89
N GLU A 300 -49.83 -1.76 -2.84
CA GLU A 300 -50.20 -0.37 -2.60
C GLU A 300 -48.98 0.49 -2.31
N ARG A 301 -48.08 -0.02 -1.46
CA ARG A 301 -46.80 0.64 -1.15
C ARG A 301 -45.93 0.80 -2.41
N TYR A 302 -45.86 -0.24 -3.23
CA TYR A 302 -45.14 -0.19 -4.51
C TYR A 302 -45.73 0.88 -5.44
N LYS A 303 -47.06 0.97 -5.54
CA LYS A 303 -47.72 1.98 -6.38
C LYS A 303 -47.36 3.40 -5.96
N ILE A 304 -47.38 3.69 -4.65
CA ILE A 304 -47.01 4.99 -4.10
C ILE A 304 -45.53 5.30 -4.39
N LEU A 305 -44.62 4.36 -4.13
CA LEU A 305 -43.19 4.55 -4.36
C LEU A 305 -42.85 4.70 -5.85
N LYS A 306 -43.57 4.00 -6.73
CA LYS A 306 -43.43 4.12 -8.18
C LYS A 306 -43.81 5.51 -8.67
N GLU A 307 -44.91 6.08 -8.16
CA GLU A 307 -45.30 7.47 -8.49
C GLU A 307 -44.23 8.49 -8.08
N GLN A 308 -43.45 8.17 -7.04
CA GLN A 308 -42.34 9.00 -6.56
C GLN A 308 -40.99 8.64 -7.21
N GLY A 309 -40.91 7.63 -8.08
CA GLY A 309 -39.66 7.15 -8.67
C GLY A 309 -38.68 6.50 -7.67
N MET A 310 -39.21 5.98 -6.56
CA MET A 310 -38.45 5.50 -5.39
C MET A 310 -38.65 4.00 -5.13
N SER A 311 -39.14 3.21 -6.11
CA SER A 311 -39.43 1.78 -5.90
C SER A 311 -38.20 0.95 -5.51
N TYR A 312 -37.01 1.36 -5.96
CA TYR A 312 -35.72 0.74 -5.61
C TYR A 312 -35.37 0.80 -4.11
N THR A 313 -36.09 1.61 -3.33
CA THR A 313 -35.93 1.72 -1.88
C THR A 313 -36.58 0.57 -1.10
N LEU A 314 -37.50 -0.18 -1.73
CA LEU A 314 -38.13 -1.39 -1.17
C LEU A 314 -37.09 -2.43 -0.70
N ARG A 315 -37.45 -3.25 0.28
CA ARG A 315 -36.56 -4.26 0.83
C ARG A 315 -36.26 -5.36 -0.21
N PRO A 316 -35.08 -5.99 -0.15
CA PRO A 316 -34.72 -7.09 -1.06
C PRO A 316 -35.82 -8.16 -1.24
N PHE A 317 -36.46 -8.62 -0.17
CA PHE A 317 -37.54 -9.62 -0.27
C PHE A 317 -38.82 -9.04 -0.86
N GLU A 318 -39.17 -7.79 -0.56
CA GLU A 318 -40.30 -7.09 -1.18
C GLU A 318 -40.10 -6.98 -2.69
N LEU A 319 -38.90 -6.63 -3.15
CA LEU A 319 -38.54 -6.60 -4.57
C LEU A 319 -38.66 -7.99 -5.22
N LEU A 320 -38.19 -9.05 -4.57
CA LEU A 320 -38.33 -10.42 -5.06
C LEU A 320 -39.79 -10.87 -5.16
N VAL A 321 -40.64 -10.49 -4.20
CA VAL A 321 -42.08 -10.78 -4.26
C VAL A 321 -42.72 -10.06 -5.44
N LEU A 322 -42.38 -8.78 -5.68
CA LEU A 322 -42.89 -8.02 -6.82
C LEU A 322 -42.43 -8.61 -8.16
N TRP A 323 -41.18 -9.04 -8.30
CA TRP A 323 -40.68 -9.71 -9.50
C TRP A 323 -41.32 -11.08 -9.75
N ASN A 324 -41.89 -11.72 -8.72
CA ASN A 324 -42.66 -12.96 -8.85
C ASN A 324 -44.17 -12.71 -8.99
N SER A 325 -44.59 -11.45 -9.15
CA SER A 325 -45.98 -11.04 -9.30
C SER A 325 -46.30 -10.58 -10.74
N THR A 326 -47.55 -10.20 -10.99
CA THR A 326 -47.99 -9.62 -12.27
C THR A 326 -47.33 -8.28 -12.58
N LEU A 327 -46.71 -7.61 -11.60
CA LEU A 327 -46.06 -6.30 -11.75
C LEU A 327 -44.57 -6.39 -12.17
N ALA A 328 -44.04 -7.60 -12.39
CA ALA A 328 -42.63 -7.81 -12.70
C ALA A 328 -42.12 -6.99 -13.91
N GLY A 329 -42.91 -6.94 -14.99
CA GLY A 329 -42.54 -6.19 -16.20
C GLY A 329 -42.49 -4.67 -15.98
N GLU A 330 -43.36 -4.14 -15.11
CA GLU A 330 -43.31 -2.72 -14.73
C GLU A 330 -42.06 -2.43 -13.92
N LEU A 331 -41.76 -3.27 -12.92
CA LEU A 331 -40.58 -3.10 -12.07
C LEU A 331 -39.29 -3.20 -12.89
N ASP A 332 -39.20 -4.13 -13.85
CA ASP A 332 -38.05 -4.24 -14.75
C ASP A 332 -37.86 -2.99 -15.61
N SER A 333 -38.94 -2.38 -16.11
CA SER A 333 -38.87 -1.13 -16.88
C SER A 333 -38.37 0.05 -16.03
N GLU A 334 -38.81 0.12 -14.77
CA GLU A 334 -38.40 1.16 -13.82
C GLU A 334 -36.94 0.97 -13.39
N MET A 335 -36.49 -0.26 -13.18
CA MET A 335 -35.09 -0.53 -12.85
C MET A 335 -34.11 -0.06 -13.94
N ILE A 336 -34.54 -0.02 -15.21
CA ILE A 336 -33.73 0.54 -16.30
C ILE A 336 -33.56 2.06 -16.13
N SER A 337 -34.62 2.79 -15.77
CA SER A 337 -34.53 4.24 -15.55
C SER A 337 -33.79 4.59 -14.26
N VAL A 338 -33.99 3.82 -13.18
CA VAL A 338 -33.27 4.02 -11.92
C VAL A 338 -31.76 3.83 -12.10
N ARG A 339 -31.34 2.84 -12.90
CA ARG A 339 -29.92 2.60 -13.24
C ARG A 339 -29.24 3.80 -13.90
N SER A 340 -29.96 4.56 -14.72
CA SER A 340 -29.41 5.72 -15.42
C SER A 340 -29.42 6.98 -14.57
N GLN A 341 -30.40 7.12 -13.67
CA GLN A 341 -30.57 8.33 -12.85
C GLN A 341 -29.63 8.38 -11.64
N THR A 342 -29.40 7.25 -10.95
CA THR A 342 -28.64 7.24 -9.69
C THR A 342 -27.59 6.11 -9.60
N PRO A 343 -26.60 6.04 -10.51
CA PRO A 343 -25.63 4.95 -10.55
C PRO A 343 -24.75 4.83 -9.30
N GLY A 344 -24.55 5.94 -8.57
CA GLY A 344 -23.72 5.98 -7.36
C GLY A 344 -24.44 5.65 -6.05
N SER A 345 -25.77 5.43 -6.07
CA SER A 345 -26.56 5.15 -4.87
C SER A 345 -26.43 3.70 -4.41
N TYR A 346 -26.19 3.50 -3.12
CA TYR A 346 -26.12 2.15 -2.54
C TYR A 346 -27.45 1.41 -2.56
N LEU A 347 -28.57 2.14 -2.51
CA LEU A 347 -29.90 1.57 -2.64
C LEU A 347 -30.15 1.08 -4.07
N THR A 348 -29.73 1.86 -5.06
CA THR A 348 -29.78 1.48 -6.48
C THR A 348 -28.93 0.25 -6.74
N GLN A 349 -27.68 0.23 -6.27
CA GLN A 349 -26.80 -0.93 -6.42
C GLN A 349 -27.36 -2.17 -5.71
N ARG A 350 -27.99 -2.01 -4.54
CA ARG A 350 -28.70 -3.10 -3.85
C ARG A 350 -29.84 -3.64 -4.70
N ALA A 351 -30.72 -2.80 -5.22
CA ALA A 351 -31.84 -3.24 -6.04
C ALA A 351 -31.36 -3.98 -7.31
N ILE A 352 -30.31 -3.48 -7.96
CA ILE A 352 -29.69 -4.18 -9.10
C ILE A 352 -29.11 -5.53 -8.69
N ALA A 353 -28.43 -5.61 -7.54
CA ALA A 353 -27.89 -6.87 -7.04
C ALA A 353 -29.02 -7.90 -6.81
N VAL A 354 -30.14 -7.49 -6.21
CA VAL A 354 -31.29 -8.38 -6.03
C VAL A 354 -31.87 -8.83 -7.38
N GLN A 355 -31.89 -7.96 -8.39
CA GLN A 355 -32.31 -8.33 -9.75
C GLN A 355 -31.36 -9.38 -10.36
N GLU A 356 -30.04 -9.22 -10.21
CA GLU A 356 -29.05 -10.20 -10.66
C GLU A 356 -29.21 -11.55 -9.95
N PHE A 357 -29.51 -11.53 -8.64
CA PHE A 357 -29.84 -12.74 -7.89
C PHE A 357 -31.09 -13.43 -8.44
N LYS A 358 -32.17 -12.66 -8.70
CA LYS A 358 -33.42 -13.17 -9.30
C LYS A 358 -33.17 -13.80 -10.68
N ASP A 359 -32.29 -13.22 -11.48
CA ASP A 359 -31.88 -13.76 -12.78
C ASP A 359 -30.90 -14.94 -12.69
N LYS A 360 -30.62 -15.44 -11.46
CA LYS A 360 -29.65 -16.52 -11.16
C LYS A 360 -28.21 -16.21 -11.60
N LYS A 361 -27.86 -14.93 -11.75
CA LYS A 361 -26.50 -14.46 -12.04
C LYS A 361 -25.72 -14.32 -10.73
N PHE A 362 -25.51 -15.43 -10.03
CA PHE A 362 -24.96 -15.44 -8.67
C PHE A 362 -23.57 -14.81 -8.56
N GLU A 363 -22.68 -15.03 -9.53
CA GLU A 363 -21.36 -14.39 -9.52
C GLU A 363 -21.44 -12.87 -9.68
N ALA A 364 -22.27 -12.38 -10.61
CA ALA A 364 -22.47 -10.93 -10.79
C ALA A 364 -23.06 -10.29 -9.53
N PHE A 365 -24.04 -10.96 -8.91
CA PHE A 365 -24.61 -10.54 -7.62
C PHE A 365 -23.53 -10.42 -6.53
N ARG A 366 -22.66 -11.44 -6.40
CA ARG A 366 -21.58 -11.47 -5.40
C ARG A 366 -20.56 -10.36 -5.63
N GLU A 367 -20.15 -10.11 -6.88
CA GLU A 367 -19.26 -9.00 -7.22
C GLU A 367 -19.90 -7.64 -6.89
N ARG A 368 -21.21 -7.49 -7.12
CA ARG A 368 -21.92 -6.24 -6.85
C ARG A 368 -22.16 -5.96 -5.37
N LEU A 369 -22.16 -6.96 -4.48
CA LEU A 369 -22.41 -6.77 -3.05
C LEU A 369 -21.56 -5.66 -2.42
N ILE A 370 -20.29 -5.55 -2.83
CA ILE A 370 -19.34 -4.52 -2.35
C ILE A 370 -19.86 -3.11 -2.65
N GLN A 371 -20.53 -2.95 -3.79
CA GLN A 371 -21.11 -1.69 -4.24
C GLN A 371 -22.44 -1.34 -3.56
N THR A 372 -22.95 -2.18 -2.66
CA THR A 372 -24.21 -1.91 -1.93
C THR A 372 -23.98 -1.24 -0.55
N GLY A 373 -22.73 -0.89 -0.24
CA GLY A 373 -22.38 -0.18 0.99
C GLY A 373 -22.75 -0.98 2.24
N ARG A 374 -23.49 -0.37 3.18
CA ARG A 374 -23.92 -1.05 4.41
C ARG A 374 -25.03 -2.09 4.18
N PHE A 375 -25.75 -2.02 3.06
CA PHE A 375 -26.92 -2.87 2.84
C PHE A 375 -26.56 -4.33 2.61
N GLN A 376 -25.32 -4.64 2.20
CA GLN A 376 -24.81 -6.01 2.11
C GLN A 376 -24.91 -6.80 3.43
N TYR A 377 -24.94 -6.10 4.58
CA TYR A 377 -25.04 -6.71 5.91
C TYR A 377 -26.48 -6.78 6.44
N SER A 378 -27.46 -6.35 5.65
CA SER A 378 -28.87 -6.51 6.02
C SER A 378 -29.24 -8.01 6.03
N PRO A 379 -30.12 -8.47 6.94
CA PRO A 379 -30.51 -9.88 7.03
C PRO A 379 -30.91 -10.52 5.71
N GLU A 380 -31.70 -9.80 4.91
CA GLU A 380 -32.18 -10.28 3.61
C GLU A 380 -31.03 -10.42 2.60
N MET A 381 -30.12 -9.43 2.51
CA MET A 381 -28.96 -9.52 1.64
C MET A 381 -27.99 -10.62 2.07
N VAL A 382 -27.80 -10.83 3.38
CA VAL A 382 -26.99 -11.92 3.91
C VAL A 382 -27.61 -13.27 3.56
N TYR A 383 -28.94 -13.39 3.63
CA TYR A 383 -29.65 -14.59 3.18
C TYR A 383 -29.43 -14.86 1.69
N LEU A 384 -29.61 -13.86 0.83
CA LEU A 384 -29.36 -13.99 -0.61
C LEU A 384 -27.90 -14.34 -0.90
N LYS A 385 -26.95 -13.75 -0.17
CA LYS A 385 -25.53 -14.12 -0.22
C LYS A 385 -25.31 -15.59 0.12
N ALA A 386 -25.89 -16.06 1.21
CA ALA A 386 -25.76 -17.45 1.63
C ALA A 386 -26.30 -18.41 0.56
N ILE A 387 -27.50 -18.15 0.03
CA ILE A 387 -28.07 -18.95 -1.06
C ILE A 387 -27.18 -18.92 -2.30
N SER A 388 -26.65 -17.75 -2.69
CA SER A 388 -25.76 -17.65 -3.86
C SER A 388 -24.50 -18.51 -3.72
N LEU A 389 -23.94 -18.63 -2.51
CA LEU A 389 -22.77 -19.47 -2.22
C LEU A 389 -23.14 -20.96 -2.25
N LEU A 390 -24.28 -21.33 -1.68
CA LEU A 390 -24.78 -22.70 -1.68
C LEU A 390 -25.06 -23.22 -3.10
N GLU A 391 -25.50 -22.34 -4.02
CA GLU A 391 -25.77 -22.70 -5.41
C GLU A 391 -24.53 -22.66 -6.32
N THR A 392 -23.45 -21.95 -5.94
CA THR A 392 -22.22 -21.80 -6.75
C THR A 392 -21.07 -22.72 -6.34
N GLY A 393 -21.19 -23.46 -5.22
CA GLY A 393 -20.20 -24.44 -4.79
C GLY A 393 -19.47 -24.21 -3.45
N PRO A 394 -19.25 -22.97 -2.94
CA PRO A 394 -18.66 -22.75 -1.61
C PRO A 394 -19.70 -23.00 -0.49
N VAL A 395 -20.08 -24.26 -0.29
CA VAL A 395 -21.16 -24.66 0.61
C VAL A 395 -20.86 -24.33 2.07
N GLU A 396 -19.63 -24.52 2.54
CA GLU A 396 -19.25 -24.24 3.94
C GLU A 396 -19.46 -22.78 4.34
N GLU A 397 -19.00 -21.83 3.51
CA GLU A 397 -19.21 -20.39 3.75
C GLU A 397 -20.70 -20.03 3.74
N GLY A 398 -21.46 -20.64 2.81
CA GLY A 398 -22.91 -20.48 2.74
C GLY A 398 -23.61 -20.97 4.01
N VAL A 399 -23.24 -22.15 4.51
CA VAL A 399 -23.76 -22.74 5.76
C VAL A 399 -23.45 -21.84 6.95
N GLN A 400 -22.21 -21.36 7.10
CA GLN A 400 -21.83 -20.46 8.20
C GLN A 400 -22.66 -19.16 8.21
N LEU A 401 -22.93 -18.57 7.05
CA LEU A 401 -23.80 -17.40 6.96
C LEU A 401 -25.24 -17.73 7.37
N MET A 402 -25.77 -18.89 6.97
CA MET A 402 -27.09 -19.35 7.39
C MET A 402 -27.16 -19.61 8.90
N GLU A 403 -26.13 -20.19 9.50
CA GLU A 403 -26.04 -20.38 10.96
C GLU A 403 -26.06 -19.05 11.71
N SER A 404 -25.32 -18.05 11.22
CA SER A 404 -25.33 -16.69 11.77
C SER A 404 -26.74 -16.07 11.71
N LEU A 405 -27.47 -16.27 10.62
CA LEU A 405 -28.86 -15.83 10.49
C LEU A 405 -29.80 -16.56 11.46
N VAL A 406 -29.66 -17.88 11.62
CA VAL A 406 -30.45 -18.66 12.59
C VAL A 406 -30.16 -18.21 14.02
N HIS A 407 -28.91 -17.93 14.37
CA HIS A 407 -28.55 -17.36 15.68
C HIS A 407 -29.21 -16.00 15.92
N LYS A 408 -29.31 -15.16 14.90
CA LYS A 408 -29.95 -13.84 15.00
C LYS A 408 -31.48 -13.92 15.03
N PHE A 409 -32.07 -14.87 14.30
CA PHE A 409 -33.52 -15.07 14.19
C PHE A 409 -33.89 -16.46 14.69
N THR A 410 -33.73 -16.67 15.99
CA THR A 410 -33.88 -17.98 16.64
C THR A 410 -35.28 -18.58 16.50
N GLN A 411 -36.30 -17.77 16.24
CA GLN A 411 -37.69 -18.23 16.09
C GLN A 411 -38.05 -18.63 14.65
N SER A 412 -37.15 -18.44 13.68
CA SER A 412 -37.45 -18.74 12.28
C SER A 412 -37.24 -20.22 11.97
N ASP A 413 -38.33 -20.99 12.02
CA ASP A 413 -38.31 -22.41 11.63
C ASP A 413 -37.96 -22.59 10.15
N PHE A 414 -38.31 -21.62 9.30
CA PHE A 414 -37.91 -21.62 7.89
C PHE A 414 -36.39 -21.61 7.72
N LEU A 415 -35.67 -20.73 8.43
CA LEU A 415 -34.21 -20.66 8.32
C LEU A 415 -33.53 -21.93 8.82
N ARG A 416 -34.08 -22.57 9.86
CA ARG A 416 -33.62 -23.88 10.34
C ARG A 416 -33.82 -24.96 9.29
N LEU A 417 -35.01 -25.02 8.68
CA LEU A 417 -35.34 -26.00 7.65
C LEU A 417 -34.44 -25.87 6.42
N VAL A 418 -34.15 -24.64 5.99
CA VAL A 418 -33.20 -24.38 4.91
C VAL A 418 -31.78 -24.80 5.33
N LEU A 419 -31.34 -24.43 6.53
CA LEU A 419 -30.02 -24.82 7.03
C LEU A 419 -29.84 -26.35 7.07
N ASP A 420 -30.82 -27.07 7.61
CA ASP A 420 -30.80 -28.54 7.73
C ASP A 420 -30.69 -29.22 6.36
N ARG A 421 -31.33 -28.64 5.33
CA ARG A 421 -31.27 -29.14 3.94
C ARG A 421 -29.86 -29.12 3.35
N TYR A 422 -29.05 -28.13 3.72
CA TYR A 422 -27.70 -27.95 3.17
C TYR A 422 -26.61 -28.50 4.11
N LYS A 423 -26.85 -28.56 5.43
CA LYS A 423 -25.98 -29.27 6.39
C LYS A 423 -25.83 -30.75 6.07
N GLY A 424 -26.85 -31.39 5.50
CA GLY A 424 -26.75 -32.78 5.04
C GLY A 424 -25.93 -32.98 3.77
N LYS A 425 -25.45 -31.91 3.13
CA LYS A 425 -24.68 -31.94 1.87
C LYS A 425 -23.25 -31.40 1.99
N SER A 426 -22.92 -30.69 3.07
CA SER A 426 -21.52 -30.37 3.45
C SER A 426 -20.90 -31.55 4.16
#